data_AF-A0A6I9UMT4-F1
#
_entry.id   AF-A0A6I9UMT4-F1
#
_cell.length_a   1.000
_cell.length_b   1.000
_cell.length_c   1.000
_cell.angle_alpha   90.00
_cell.angle_beta   90.00
_cell.angle_gamma   90.00
#
_symmetry.space_group_name_H-M   'P 1'
#
loop_
_entity.id
_entity.type
_entity.pdbx_description
1 polymer ?
#
loop_
_entity_poly.entity_id
_entity_poly.type
_entity_poly.pdbx_seq_one_letter_code
_entity_poly.pdbx_strand_id
1 'polypeptide(L)'
;MGSKQSLLLVFLSFLMLGFVSSHHLSNEGLELHGSSSGRSLQQDQTCPEVENMNYTVLTSQCKGPNYTQERCCEPMKQLLCPIAAKFNDLSSPCGRIFFCNVDYLGNYPPRLFAGLCKEGKKGLDCRKYI
;
A
#
# COMPACT_ATOMS: atom_id res chain seq x y z
N MET A 1 46.09 -26.50 43.74
CA MET A 1 44.79 -27.05 43.27
C MET A 1 44.01 -26.02 42.43
N GLY A 2 44.55 -25.51 41.32
CA GLY A 2 43.92 -24.40 40.55
C GLY A 2 43.56 -24.73 39.09
N SER A 3 44.06 -25.82 38.52
CA SER A 3 43.83 -26.16 37.10
C SER A 3 42.45 -26.81 36.86
N LYS A 4 41.98 -27.66 37.79
CA LYS A 4 40.68 -28.35 37.66
C LYS A 4 39.48 -27.41 37.83
N GLN A 5 39.61 -26.39 38.68
CA GLN A 5 38.55 -25.40 38.93
C GLN A 5 38.38 -24.43 37.75
N SER A 6 39.49 -24.07 37.09
CA SER A 6 39.48 -23.28 35.85
C SER A 6 38.86 -24.05 34.68
N LEU A 7 39.21 -25.33 34.52
CA LEU A 7 38.59 -26.21 33.52
C LEU A 7 37.09 -26.42 33.75
N LEU A 8 36.65 -26.53 35.01
CA LEU A 8 35.23 -26.66 35.35
C LEU A 8 34.44 -25.39 35.02
N LEU A 9 35.02 -24.21 35.22
CA LEU A 9 34.42 -22.91 34.90
C LEU A 9 34.28 -22.71 33.37
N VAL A 10 35.28 -23.13 32.60
CA VAL A 10 35.21 -23.10 31.13
C VAL A 10 34.12 -24.05 30.64
N PHE A 11 34.01 -25.26 31.21
CA PHE A 11 32.98 -26.23 30.83
C PHE A 11 31.54 -25.77 31.17
N LEU A 12 31.35 -25.11 32.33
CA LEU A 12 30.07 -24.51 32.74
C LEU A 12 29.63 -23.37 31.81
N SER A 13 30.58 -22.61 31.26
CA SER A 13 30.28 -21.50 30.34
C SER A 13 29.69 -21.98 29.01
N PHE A 14 30.09 -23.15 28.51
CA PHE A 14 29.58 -23.72 27.26
C PHE A 14 28.16 -24.32 27.38
N LEU A 15 27.71 -24.66 28.58
CA LEU A 15 26.38 -25.24 28.84
C LEU A 15 25.25 -24.20 28.82
N MET A 16 25.55 -22.91 28.87
CA MET A 16 24.56 -21.82 28.87
C MET A 16 24.32 -21.17 27.50
N LEU A 17 24.96 -21.67 26.43
CA LEU A 17 24.73 -21.18 25.05
C LEU A 17 23.68 -21.99 24.26
N GLY A 18 22.79 -22.70 24.95
CA GLY A 18 21.74 -23.51 24.33
C GLY A 18 20.32 -23.04 24.65
N PHE A 19 19.61 -22.59 23.61
CA PHE A 19 18.15 -22.39 23.47
C PHE A 19 17.60 -21.08 24.09
N VAL A 20 16.92 -20.21 23.31
CA VAL A 20 15.61 -20.46 22.68
C VAL A 20 15.49 -19.85 21.26
N SER A 21 14.85 -20.59 20.37
CA SER A 21 14.39 -20.16 19.03
C SER A 21 13.24 -19.14 19.08
N SER A 22 13.27 -18.24 18.09
CA SER A 22 12.15 -17.59 17.38
C SER A 22 11.03 -16.92 18.19
N HIS A 23 11.07 -15.59 18.23
CA HIS A 23 9.86 -14.76 18.27
C HIS A 23 9.88 -13.79 17.08
N HIS A 24 8.89 -13.94 16.19
CA HIS A 24 8.57 -12.99 15.12
C HIS A 24 7.91 -11.73 15.72
N LEU A 25 8.43 -10.55 15.39
CA LEU A 25 7.77 -9.24 15.39
C LEU A 25 8.72 -8.31 14.60
N SER A 26 8.57 -8.22 13.28
CA SER A 26 7.68 -7.31 12.56
C SER A 26 7.94 -5.83 12.89
N ASN A 27 8.45 -5.14 11.88
CA ASN A 27 8.35 -3.70 11.62
C ASN A 27 9.57 -2.82 11.96
N GLU A 28 10.63 -2.98 11.19
CA GLU A 28 11.55 -1.89 10.81
C GLU A 28 11.90 -2.21 9.34
N GLY A 29 11.33 -1.53 8.35
CA GLY A 29 11.99 -0.36 7.79
C GLY A 29 13.08 -0.76 6.79
N LEU A 30 12.73 -0.85 5.50
CA LEU A 30 13.66 -0.89 4.35
C LEU A 30 14.70 -2.04 4.32
N GLU A 31 14.34 -3.18 3.73
CA GLU A 31 15.33 -4.08 3.10
C GLU A 31 14.91 -4.43 1.66
N LEU A 32 15.63 -3.85 0.70
CA LEU A 32 15.72 -4.33 -0.68
C LEU A 32 16.46 -5.68 -0.64
N HIS A 33 15.74 -6.79 -0.73
CA HIS A 33 16.33 -8.11 -0.79
C HIS A 33 17.07 -8.30 -2.13
N GLY A 34 18.39 -8.12 -2.09
CA GLY A 34 19.30 -8.50 -3.16
C GLY A 34 19.41 -10.02 -3.24
N SER A 35 18.64 -10.63 -4.13
CA SER A 35 18.95 -11.93 -4.73
C SER A 35 19.03 -11.72 -6.23
N SER A 36 20.14 -12.12 -6.83
CA SER A 36 20.45 -11.90 -8.25
C SER A 36 19.41 -12.55 -9.16
N SER A 37 18.48 -11.74 -9.64
CA SER A 37 17.88 -11.90 -10.96
C SER A 37 18.15 -10.59 -11.68
N GLY A 38 18.38 -10.64 -12.99
CA GLY A 38 18.90 -9.52 -13.77
C GLY A 38 18.19 -8.21 -13.43
N ARG A 39 18.85 -7.07 -13.65
CA ARG A 39 18.19 -5.77 -13.68
C ARG A 39 17.05 -5.86 -14.70
N SER A 40 15.88 -6.29 -14.27
CA SER A 40 14.65 -5.97 -14.94
C SER A 40 14.65 -4.47 -14.81
N LEU A 41 14.86 -3.79 -15.94
CA LEU A 41 14.36 -2.44 -16.08
C LEU A 41 12.95 -2.54 -15.50
N GLN A 42 12.71 -1.93 -14.33
CA GLN A 42 11.36 -1.62 -13.93
C GLN A 42 10.91 -0.74 -15.09
N GLN A 43 10.23 -1.32 -16.08
CA GLN A 43 9.56 -0.53 -17.09
C GLN A 43 8.73 0.42 -16.25
N ASP A 44 9.05 1.71 -16.32
CA ASP A 44 8.28 2.75 -15.66
C ASP A 44 6.84 2.49 -16.08
N GLN A 45 6.10 1.88 -15.15
CA GLN A 45 4.75 1.45 -15.38
C GLN A 45 3.94 2.73 -15.23
N THR A 46 3.97 3.56 -16.26
CA THR A 46 3.29 4.85 -16.28
C THR A 46 1.80 4.64 -16.47
N CYS A 47 1.03 5.61 -16.02
CA CYS A 47 -0.39 5.72 -16.35
C CYS A 47 -0.69 7.17 -16.71
N PRO A 48 -0.46 7.56 -17.99
CA PRO A 48 -0.59 8.95 -18.43
C PRO A 48 -1.96 9.56 -18.11
N GLU A 49 -3.02 8.75 -18.20
CA GLU A 49 -4.38 9.20 -17.90
C GLU A 49 -4.57 9.60 -16.43
N VAL A 50 -3.80 8.99 -15.52
CA VAL A 50 -3.82 9.26 -14.08
C VAL A 50 -2.83 10.37 -13.73
N GLU A 51 -1.68 10.46 -14.40
CA GLU A 51 -0.66 11.49 -14.17
C GLU A 51 -1.16 12.89 -14.54
N ASN A 52 -1.91 13.02 -15.63
CA ASN A 52 -2.46 14.30 -16.10
C ASN A 52 -3.86 14.62 -15.53
N MET A 53 -4.34 13.85 -14.55
CA MET A 53 -5.69 13.98 -14.02
C MET A 53 -5.86 15.21 -13.11
N ASN A 54 -7.00 15.90 -13.22
CA ASN A 54 -7.33 17.03 -12.36
C ASN A 54 -7.94 16.57 -11.02
N TYR A 55 -7.09 16.25 -10.05
CA TYR A 55 -7.51 15.80 -8.71
C TYR A 55 -8.26 16.86 -7.90
N THR A 56 -8.24 18.14 -8.30
CA THR A 56 -8.99 19.19 -7.62
C THR A 56 -10.50 18.92 -7.65
N VAL A 57 -11.00 18.22 -8.67
CA VAL A 57 -12.40 17.78 -8.73
C VAL A 57 -12.79 17.01 -7.47
N LEU A 58 -11.92 16.12 -6.98
CA LEU A 58 -12.12 15.35 -5.77
C LEU A 58 -11.75 16.14 -4.51
N THR A 59 -10.55 16.71 -4.45
CA THR A 59 -10.00 17.31 -3.23
C THR A 59 -10.66 18.63 -2.82
N SER A 60 -11.31 19.34 -3.75
CA SER A 60 -12.08 20.55 -3.42
C SER A 60 -13.42 20.26 -2.75
N GLN A 61 -14.02 19.09 -3.02
CA GLN A 61 -15.38 18.73 -2.60
C GLN A 61 -15.40 17.69 -1.48
N CYS A 62 -14.62 16.63 -1.61
CA CYS A 62 -14.51 15.57 -0.62
C CYS A 62 -13.51 15.98 0.46
N LYS A 63 -14.01 16.57 1.55
CA LYS A 63 -13.18 17.11 2.64
C LYS A 63 -13.59 16.54 4.00
N GLY A 64 -12.57 16.27 4.82
CA GLY A 64 -12.75 15.89 6.22
C GLY A 64 -13.17 17.07 7.10
N PRO A 65 -13.57 16.80 8.36
CA PRO A 65 -13.71 15.46 8.95
C PRO A 65 -14.98 14.71 8.53
N ASN A 66 -15.96 15.41 7.96
CA ASN A 66 -17.26 14.85 7.60
C ASN A 66 -17.34 14.50 6.11
N TYR A 67 -16.82 13.32 5.76
CA TYR A 67 -16.94 12.78 4.42
C TYR A 67 -18.36 12.25 4.17
N THR A 68 -19.02 12.71 3.10
CA THR A 68 -20.35 12.25 2.72
C THR A 68 -20.34 11.61 1.34
N GLN A 69 -21.24 10.66 1.10
CA GLN A 69 -21.34 9.96 -0.19
C GLN A 69 -21.56 10.95 -1.34
N GLU A 70 -22.44 11.94 -1.16
CA GLU A 70 -22.75 12.96 -2.17
C GLU A 70 -21.52 13.79 -2.56
N ARG A 71 -20.70 14.20 -1.59
CA ARG A 71 -19.53 15.04 -1.84
C ARG A 71 -18.31 14.27 -2.34
N CYS A 72 -18.23 12.98 -2.07
CA CYS A 72 -17.05 12.17 -2.37
C CYS A 72 -17.23 11.23 -3.55
N CYS A 73 -18.40 10.62 -3.72
CA CYS A 73 -18.57 9.57 -4.70
C CYS A 73 -18.86 10.10 -6.10
N GLU A 74 -19.60 11.20 -6.24
CA GLU A 74 -19.83 11.80 -7.57
C GLU A 74 -18.53 12.37 -8.17
N PRO A 75 -17.70 13.13 -7.43
CA PRO A 75 -16.41 13.59 -7.97
C PRO A 75 -15.43 12.43 -8.22
N MET A 76 -15.47 11.38 -7.40
CA MET A 76 -14.68 10.17 -7.64
C MET A 76 -15.08 9.49 -8.97
N LYS A 77 -16.37 9.45 -9.30
CA LYS A 77 -16.86 8.92 -10.58
C LYS A 77 -16.44 9.78 -11.76
N GLN A 78 -16.44 11.10 -11.62
CA GLN A 78 -15.93 12.03 -12.66
C GLN A 78 -14.47 11.74 -13.03
N LEU A 79 -13.65 11.31 -12.05
CA LEU A 79 -12.26 10.93 -12.28
C LEU A 79 -12.11 9.51 -12.82
N LEU A 80 -12.79 8.54 -12.22
CA LEU A 80 -12.57 7.11 -12.50
C LEU A 80 -13.30 6.60 -13.75
N CYS A 81 -14.51 7.09 -14.01
CA CYS A 81 -15.32 6.53 -15.09
C CYS A 81 -14.70 6.72 -16.49
N PRO A 82 -14.08 7.86 -16.83
CA PRO A 82 -13.36 8.02 -18.10
C PRO A 82 -12.21 7.03 -18.30
N ILE A 83 -11.62 6.52 -17.21
CA ILE A 83 -10.49 5.60 -17.23
C ILE A 83 -10.87 4.19 -16.73
N ALA A 84 -12.16 3.86 -16.63
CA ALA A 84 -12.64 2.66 -15.95
C ALA A 84 -12.04 1.36 -16.51
N ALA A 85 -11.81 1.29 -17.82
CA ALA A 85 -11.18 0.12 -18.45
C ALA A 85 -9.74 -0.09 -17.95
N LYS A 86 -8.93 0.98 -17.89
CA LYS A 86 -7.54 0.93 -17.42
C LYS A 86 -7.43 0.80 -15.91
N PHE A 87 -8.36 1.38 -15.17
CA PHE A 87 -8.42 1.30 -13.72
C PHE A 87 -8.81 -0.10 -13.23
N ASN A 88 -9.77 -0.75 -13.90
CA ASN A 88 -10.26 -2.09 -13.53
C ASN A 88 -9.40 -3.24 -14.09
N ASP A 89 -8.41 -2.95 -14.93
CA ASP A 89 -7.45 -3.94 -15.41
C ASP A 89 -6.45 -4.28 -14.30
N LEU A 90 -6.50 -5.52 -13.78
CA LEU A 90 -5.61 -5.98 -12.71
C LEU A 90 -4.14 -6.09 -13.15
N SER A 91 -3.87 -6.11 -14.46
CA SER A 91 -2.51 -6.07 -15.00
C SER A 91 -1.97 -4.64 -15.17
N SER A 92 -2.84 -3.64 -15.08
CA SER A 92 -2.52 -2.24 -15.24
C SER A 92 -2.03 -1.61 -13.93
N PRO A 93 -1.00 -0.75 -13.97
CA PRO A 93 -0.54 -0.02 -12.79
C PRO A 93 -1.48 1.14 -12.39
N CYS A 94 -2.43 1.50 -13.25
CA CYS A 94 -3.25 2.71 -13.11
C CYS A 94 -4.03 2.76 -11.80
N GLY A 95 -4.61 1.64 -11.34
CA GLY A 95 -5.34 1.60 -10.07
C GLY A 95 -4.45 1.95 -8.87
N ARG A 96 -3.23 1.40 -8.84
CA ARG A 96 -2.24 1.68 -7.79
C ARG A 96 -1.82 3.15 -7.83
N ILE A 97 -1.44 3.66 -9.00
CA ILE A 97 -0.98 5.05 -9.17
C ILE A 97 -2.08 6.04 -8.78
N PHE A 98 -3.33 5.76 -9.18
CA PHE A 98 -4.47 6.59 -8.86
C PHE A 98 -4.66 6.75 -7.35
N PHE A 99 -4.69 5.63 -6.60
CA PHE A 99 -4.83 5.71 -5.15
C PHE A 99 -3.62 6.36 -4.48
N CYS A 100 -2.39 6.14 -4.96
CA CYS A 100 -1.22 6.87 -4.46
C CYS A 100 -1.37 8.40 -4.61
N ASN A 101 -1.84 8.88 -5.75
CA ASN A 101 -2.06 10.32 -5.97
C ASN A 101 -3.21 10.87 -5.13
N VAL A 102 -4.32 10.12 -5.03
CA VAL A 102 -5.48 10.51 -4.21
C VAL A 102 -5.09 10.63 -2.74
N ASP A 103 -4.37 9.64 -2.21
CA ASP A 103 -3.94 9.63 -0.82
C ASP A 103 -2.92 10.74 -0.55
N TYR A 104 -1.96 10.94 -1.46
CA TYR A 104 -0.94 11.99 -1.35
C TYR A 104 -1.50 13.42 -1.42
N LEU A 105 -2.43 13.68 -2.35
CA LEU A 105 -2.96 15.02 -2.59
C LEU A 105 -4.13 15.39 -1.65
N GLY A 106 -4.89 14.39 -1.21
CA GLY A 106 -6.11 14.60 -0.43
C GLY A 106 -5.98 14.29 1.07
N ASN A 107 -4.90 13.62 1.49
CA ASN A 107 -4.73 13.10 2.86
C ASN A 107 -5.95 12.30 3.35
N TYR A 108 -6.51 11.46 2.48
CA TYR A 108 -7.70 10.68 2.80
C TYR A 108 -7.38 9.51 3.75
N PRO A 109 -8.29 9.18 4.69
CA PRO A 109 -8.15 7.98 5.49
C PRO A 109 -8.13 6.72 4.62
N PRO A 110 -7.34 5.70 5.01
CA PRO A 110 -7.31 4.44 4.28
C PRO A 110 -8.71 3.83 4.22
N ARG A 111 -9.03 3.19 3.09
CA ARG A 111 -10.33 2.53 2.85
C ARG A 111 -11.55 3.48 2.85
N LEU A 112 -11.39 4.81 2.92
CA LEU A 112 -12.51 5.75 2.91
C LEU A 112 -13.47 5.48 1.74
N PHE A 113 -12.96 5.49 0.50
CA PHE A 113 -13.79 5.36 -0.69
C PHE A 113 -14.42 3.97 -0.86
N ALA A 114 -13.72 2.90 -0.44
CA ALA A 114 -14.27 1.55 -0.49
C ALA A 114 -15.46 1.35 0.46
N GLY A 115 -15.46 2.03 1.61
CA GLY A 115 -16.57 2.02 2.54
C GLY A 115 -17.69 3.00 2.18
N LEU A 116 -17.32 4.19 1.68
CA LEU A 116 -18.24 5.30 1.43
C LEU A 116 -18.96 5.18 0.09
N CYS A 117 -18.28 4.70 -0.96
CA CYS A 117 -18.77 4.73 -2.33
C CYS A 117 -19.10 3.32 -2.84
N LYS A 118 -20.26 2.81 -2.43
CA LYS A 118 -20.76 1.49 -2.83
C LYS A 118 -22.16 1.61 -3.44
N GLU A 119 -22.26 1.48 -4.76
CA GLU A 119 -23.52 1.60 -5.50
C GLU A 119 -24.11 0.22 -5.89
N GLY A 120 -23.40 -0.87 -5.61
CA GLY A 120 -23.89 -2.23 -5.86
C GLY A 120 -22.80 -3.31 -5.75
N LYS A 121 -23.09 -4.50 -6.28
CA LYS A 121 -22.14 -5.64 -6.29
C LYS A 121 -20.97 -5.45 -7.26
N LYS A 122 -21.13 -4.56 -8.25
CA LYS A 122 -20.14 -4.30 -9.31
C LYS A 122 -19.26 -3.07 -9.03
N GLY A 123 -19.39 -2.44 -7.86
CA GLY A 123 -18.69 -1.19 -7.54
C GLY A 123 -19.46 0.05 -7.97
N LEU A 124 -18.75 1.04 -8.50
CA LEU A 124 -19.30 2.30 -8.98
C LEU A 124 -20.01 2.12 -10.34
N ASP A 125 -21.18 2.73 -10.49
CA ASP A 125 -21.96 2.70 -11.73
C ASP A 125 -21.57 3.85 -12.66
N CYS A 126 -20.77 3.55 -13.68
CA CYS A 126 -20.31 4.52 -14.65
C CYS A 126 -21.25 4.77 -15.83
N ARG A 127 -22.49 4.24 -15.86
CA ARG A 127 -23.40 4.37 -17.01
C ARG A 127 -23.70 5.80 -17.47
N LYS A 128 -23.54 6.80 -16.61
CA LYS A 128 -23.73 8.23 -16.93
C LYS A 128 -22.50 8.92 -17.56
N TYR A 129 -21.38 8.21 -17.63
CA TYR A 129 -20.04 8.74 -17.94
C TYR A 129 -19.41 8.10 -19.20
N ILE A 130 -20.21 7.33 -19.95
CA ILE A 130 -19.82 6.58 -21.15
C ILE A 130 -20.48 7.23 -22.37
#